data_AF-A0A4U1EPI0-F1
#
_entry.id   AF-A0A4U1EPI0-F1
#
_cell.length_a   1.000
_cell.length_b   1.000
_cell.length_c   1.000
_cell.angle_alpha   90.00
_cell.angle_beta   90.00
_cell.angle_gamma   90.00
#
_symmetry.space_group_name_H-M   'P 1'
#
loop_
_entity.id
_entity.type
_entity.pdbx_description
1 polymer ?
#
loop_
_entity_poly.entity_id
_entity_poly.type
_entity_poly.pdbx_seq_one_letter_code
_entity_poly.pdbx_strand_id
1 'polypeptide(L)'
;MRAQGVTEESENVSKMSSLLERLHAKFNQSRTWSETIKLVRQFIASDTECYITSDMLYVEVQLDPAGQFCDVKVAHHGENPVSCPELVQQLRGKIFDEFSKHLKGLVNLYNLPGDNKLKTKMYLALQSLEQDLFKMAVMYWKVTNAGPLDKILHGSVGYLTPRSGGHLINLKYYASPSDMLDDKTTSPIVLHKNNVP
;
A
#
# COMPACT_ATOMS: atom_id res chain seq x y z
N MET A 1 30.17 32.33 -15.97
CA MET A 1 28.86 31.67 -16.19
C MET A 1 28.61 30.71 -15.03
N ARG A 2 27.97 31.16 -13.93
CA ARG A 2 27.57 30.34 -12.77
C ARG A 2 26.43 31.10 -12.07
N ALA A 3 25.20 30.95 -12.56
CA ALA A 3 24.03 31.57 -11.93
C ALA A 3 22.71 30.80 -12.19
N GLN A 4 22.71 29.71 -12.99
CA GLN A 4 21.48 29.00 -13.35
C GLN A 4 21.14 27.79 -12.44
N GLY A 5 22.10 27.23 -11.68
CA GLY A 5 21.85 26.05 -10.84
C GLY A 5 21.09 26.32 -9.52
N VAL A 6 21.22 27.53 -8.95
CA VAL A 6 20.70 27.84 -7.59
C VAL A 6 19.18 28.05 -7.58
N THR A 7 18.60 28.46 -8.72
CA THR A 7 17.16 28.77 -8.84
C THR A 7 16.27 27.53 -8.98
N GLU A 8 16.75 26.45 -9.62
CA GLU A 8 15.97 25.20 -9.77
C GLU A 8 16.01 24.34 -8.49
N GLU A 9 17.14 24.33 -7.77
CA GLU A 9 17.29 23.65 -6.47
C GLU A 9 16.32 24.22 -5.43
N SER A 10 16.24 25.54 -5.32
CA SER A 10 15.31 26.23 -4.40
C SER A 10 13.85 25.91 -4.71
N GLU A 11 13.50 25.77 -5.99
CA GLU A 11 12.15 25.49 -6.42
C GLU A 11 11.71 24.05 -6.10
N ASN A 12 12.61 23.08 -6.23
CA ASN A 12 12.34 21.67 -5.93
C ASN A 12 12.20 21.40 -4.43
N VAL A 13 13.04 22.03 -3.60
CA VAL A 13 12.92 22.00 -2.13
C VAL A 13 11.62 22.66 -1.67
N SER A 14 11.23 23.78 -2.29
CA SER A 14 9.96 24.45 -2.02
C SER A 14 8.76 23.60 -2.45
N LYS A 15 8.85 22.88 -3.59
CA LYS A 15 7.81 21.95 -4.06
C LYS A 15 7.65 20.79 -3.06
N MET A 16 8.73 20.15 -2.63
CA MET A 16 8.67 19.08 -1.61
C MET A 16 8.08 19.57 -0.29
N SER A 17 8.50 20.74 0.20
CA SER A 17 7.94 21.33 1.42
C SER A 17 6.43 21.58 1.30
N SER A 18 5.97 22.09 0.16
CA SER A 18 4.54 22.28 -0.11
C SER A 18 3.77 20.95 -0.23
N LEU A 19 4.40 19.89 -0.72
CA LEU A 19 3.81 18.54 -0.78
C LEU A 19 3.61 17.98 0.62
N LEU A 20 4.60 18.14 1.50
CA LEU A 20 4.52 17.74 2.90
C LEU A 20 3.41 18.48 3.64
N GLU A 21 3.31 19.79 3.45
CA GLU A 21 2.23 20.59 4.05
C GLU A 21 0.85 20.19 3.55
N ARG A 22 0.69 19.90 2.25
CA ARG A 22 -0.59 19.45 1.68
C ARG A 22 -0.97 18.04 2.14
N LEU A 23 0.00 17.14 2.27
CA LEU A 23 -0.20 15.80 2.84
C LEU A 23 -0.66 15.90 4.30
N HIS A 24 0.01 16.77 5.07
CA HIS A 24 -0.30 17.06 6.47
C HIS A 24 -1.70 17.65 6.64
N ALA A 25 -2.09 18.62 5.80
CA ALA A 25 -3.40 19.27 5.86
C ALA A 25 -4.56 18.32 5.51
N LYS A 26 -4.38 17.43 4.52
CA LYS A 26 -5.43 16.49 4.09
C LYS A 26 -5.70 15.37 5.11
N PHE A 27 -4.73 15.00 5.94
CA PHE A 27 -4.83 13.83 6.81
C PHE A 27 -5.18 14.15 8.28
N ASN A 28 -5.07 15.43 8.69
CA ASN A 28 -5.31 15.89 10.07
C ASN A 28 -6.77 15.79 10.58
N GLN A 29 -7.69 15.15 9.84
CA GLN A 29 -9.09 14.96 10.23
C GLN A 29 -9.32 13.74 11.15
N SER A 30 -8.32 12.87 11.39
CA SER A 30 -8.38 11.82 12.43
C SER A 30 -7.04 11.68 13.19
N ARG A 31 -7.07 11.76 14.54
CA ARG A 31 -5.92 11.69 15.48
C ARG A 31 -5.05 10.42 15.33
N THR A 32 -3.77 10.34 15.73
CA THR A 32 -2.76 11.33 16.18
C THR A 32 -1.49 11.17 15.34
N TRP A 33 -1.18 12.19 14.54
CA TRP A 33 -0.04 12.25 13.62
C TRP A 33 1.32 12.38 14.31
N SER A 34 1.41 12.49 15.64
CA SER A 34 2.68 12.75 16.37
C SER A 34 3.73 11.65 16.17
N GLU A 35 3.29 10.40 16.01
CA GLU A 35 4.16 9.25 15.75
C GLU A 35 4.49 9.15 14.25
N THR A 36 3.52 9.44 13.37
CA THR A 36 3.72 9.53 11.92
C THR A 36 4.61 10.72 11.50
N ILE A 37 4.59 11.82 12.25
CA ILE A 37 5.47 12.99 12.07
C ILE A 37 6.92 12.61 12.37
N LYS A 38 7.20 11.69 13.30
CA LYS A 38 8.56 11.16 13.46
C LYS A 38 9.01 10.42 12.20
N LEU A 39 8.10 9.70 11.54
CA LEU A 39 8.39 8.99 10.28
C LEU A 39 8.61 9.94 9.09
N VAL A 40 7.92 11.08 9.05
CA VAL A 40 8.05 12.10 7.99
C VAL A 40 9.24 13.05 8.24
N ARG A 41 9.74 13.16 9.48
CA ARG A 41 10.78 14.15 9.86
C ARG A 41 12.19 13.86 9.38
N GLN A 42 12.46 12.74 8.72
CA GLN A 42 13.79 12.39 8.21
C GLN A 42 13.90 12.61 6.69
N PHE A 43 13.38 13.74 6.22
CA PHE A 43 13.38 14.12 4.79
C PHE A 43 14.70 14.73 4.29
N ILE A 44 15.78 14.72 5.09
CA ILE A 44 17.02 15.42 4.74
C ILE A 44 18.24 14.56 5.11
N ALA A 45 18.70 13.73 4.17
CA ALA A 45 20.06 13.18 4.21
C ALA A 45 20.87 13.53 2.95
N SER A 46 20.21 13.71 1.80
CA SER A 46 20.81 14.17 0.54
C SER A 46 19.76 14.91 -0.30
N ASP A 47 20.14 15.86 -1.16
CA ASP A 47 19.21 16.63 -2.02
C ASP A 47 18.38 15.75 -2.99
N THR A 48 18.70 14.45 -3.06
CA THR A 48 18.12 13.48 -3.99
C THR A 48 17.47 12.27 -3.31
N GLU A 49 17.52 12.14 -1.98
CA GLU A 49 16.96 10.96 -1.29
C GLU A 49 16.22 11.33 0.00
N CYS A 50 15.06 10.71 0.18
CA CYS A 50 14.23 10.82 1.37
C CYS A 50 13.93 9.42 1.92
N TYR A 51 13.85 9.28 3.24
CA TYR A 51 13.48 8.02 3.87
C TYR A 51 12.40 8.20 4.95
N ILE A 52 11.53 7.19 5.05
CA ILE A 52 10.49 7.01 6.05
C ILE A 52 10.83 5.71 6.76
N THR A 53 11.18 5.77 8.05
CA THR A 53 11.64 4.60 8.80
C THR A 53 10.91 4.43 10.11
N SER A 54 10.58 3.18 10.43
CA SER A 54 10.00 2.71 11.69
C SER A 54 10.64 1.38 12.08
N ASP A 55 10.33 0.86 13.26
CA ASP A 55 10.84 -0.44 13.74
C ASP A 55 10.60 -1.61 12.77
N MET A 56 9.51 -1.54 11.99
CA MET A 56 9.04 -2.63 11.14
C MET A 56 9.09 -2.35 9.64
N LEU A 57 9.29 -1.09 9.24
CA LEU A 57 9.12 -0.63 7.87
C LEU A 57 10.14 0.47 7.55
N TYR A 58 10.80 0.33 6.42
CA TYR A 58 11.65 1.32 5.78
C TYR A 58 11.11 1.62 4.38
N VAL A 59 11.01 2.89 4.02
CA VAL A 59 10.67 3.35 2.68
C VAL A 59 11.68 4.42 2.27
N GLU A 60 12.23 4.31 1.08
CA GLU A 60 13.20 5.26 0.53
C GLU A 60 12.68 5.77 -0.80
N VAL A 61 12.67 7.09 -0.98
CA VAL A 61 12.28 7.77 -2.20
C VAL A 61 13.53 8.39 -2.80
N GLN A 62 13.89 7.96 -4.00
CA GLN A 62 15.06 8.41 -4.74
C GLN A 62 14.64 9.33 -5.89
N LEU A 63 15.34 10.44 -6.05
CA LEU A 63 15.19 11.40 -7.13
C LEU A 63 16.46 11.44 -7.99
N ASP A 64 16.32 11.77 -9.28
CA ASP A 64 17.47 12.13 -10.11
C ASP A 64 17.94 13.57 -9.80
N PRO A 65 19.11 13.99 -10.33
CA PRO A 65 19.56 15.37 -10.23
C PRO A 65 18.61 16.41 -10.85
N ALA A 66 17.61 16.01 -11.65
CA ALA A 66 16.58 16.89 -12.21
C ALA A 66 15.34 17.00 -11.30
N GLY A 67 15.34 16.34 -10.13
CA GLY A 67 14.23 16.35 -9.17
C GLY A 67 13.06 15.47 -9.59
N GLN A 68 13.25 14.51 -10.51
CA GLN A 68 12.22 13.52 -10.86
C GLN A 68 12.34 12.28 -10.00
N PHE A 69 11.21 11.70 -9.59
CA PHE A 69 11.18 10.45 -8.83
C PHE A 69 11.71 9.30 -9.69
N CYS A 70 12.85 8.72 -9.32
CA CYS A 70 13.47 7.60 -10.02
C CYS A 70 12.99 6.26 -9.48
N ASP A 71 13.01 6.11 -8.17
CA ASP A 71 12.67 4.86 -7.50
C ASP A 71 12.04 5.13 -6.13
N VAL A 72 11.25 4.17 -5.67
CA VAL A 72 10.78 4.11 -4.29
C VAL A 72 11.03 2.70 -3.80
N LYS A 73 11.93 2.52 -2.84
CA LYS A 73 12.25 1.21 -2.26
C LYS A 73 11.51 1.03 -0.95
N VAL A 74 11.02 -0.18 -0.70
CA VAL A 74 10.33 -0.56 0.53
C VAL A 74 11.03 -1.78 1.11
N ALA A 75 11.30 -1.75 2.42
CA ALA A 75 11.83 -2.89 3.17
C ALA A 75 10.96 -3.13 4.40
N HIS A 76 10.61 -4.39 4.61
CA HIS A 76 10.02 -4.85 5.87
C HIS A 76 11.13 -5.28 6.83
N HIS A 77 10.81 -5.42 8.12
CA HIS A 77 11.79 -5.81 9.13
C HIS A 77 12.58 -7.08 8.74
N GLY A 78 13.90 -6.95 8.63
CA GLY A 78 14.79 -8.07 8.28
C GLY A 78 14.86 -8.40 6.79
N GLU A 79 14.19 -7.63 5.94
CA GLU A 79 14.25 -7.75 4.48
C GLU A 79 15.13 -6.67 3.85
N ASN A 80 15.62 -6.93 2.64
CA ASN A 80 16.33 -5.92 1.85
C ASN A 80 15.33 -4.96 1.20
N PRO A 81 15.68 -3.66 1.02
CA PRO A 81 14.83 -2.74 0.28
C PRO A 81 14.59 -3.21 -1.17
N VAL A 82 13.32 -3.25 -1.57
CA VAL A 82 12.89 -3.66 -2.92
C VAL A 82 12.18 -2.49 -3.60
N SER A 83 12.49 -2.25 -4.87
CA SER A 83 11.81 -1.23 -5.69
C SER A 83 10.31 -1.52 -5.80
N CYS A 84 9.51 -0.50 -5.52
CA CYS A 84 8.05 -0.51 -5.56
C CYS A 84 7.59 0.47 -6.66
N PRO A 85 7.42 -0.03 -7.90
CA PRO A 85 7.11 0.81 -9.06
C PRO A 85 5.76 1.53 -8.92
N GLU A 86 4.83 0.98 -8.14
CA GLU A 86 3.50 1.58 -7.98
C GLU A 86 3.57 2.88 -7.20
N LEU A 87 4.42 2.96 -6.17
CA LEU A 87 4.67 4.19 -5.44
C LEU A 87 5.36 5.24 -6.32
N VAL A 88 6.32 4.82 -7.14
CA VAL A 88 6.96 5.70 -8.15
C VAL A 88 5.92 6.28 -9.10
N GLN A 89 5.00 5.44 -9.60
CA GLN A 89 3.93 5.86 -10.50
C GLN A 89 3.00 6.90 -9.85
N GLN A 90 2.61 6.71 -8.59
CA GLN A 90 1.76 7.68 -7.89
C GLN A 90 2.47 9.03 -7.71
N LEU A 91 3.76 9.02 -7.35
CA LEU A 91 4.55 10.24 -7.18
C LEU A 91 4.77 10.97 -8.51
N ARG A 92 5.17 10.27 -9.57
CA ARG A 92 5.34 10.84 -10.93
C ARG A 92 4.02 11.40 -11.47
N GLY A 93 2.92 10.68 -11.25
CA GLY A 93 1.57 11.11 -11.62
C GLY A 93 1.01 12.25 -10.76
N LYS A 94 1.74 12.68 -9.72
CA LYS A 94 1.28 13.67 -8.73
C LYS A 94 -0.04 13.26 -8.05
N ILE A 95 -0.29 11.95 -7.94
CA ILE A 95 -1.47 11.35 -7.34
C ILE A 95 -1.21 11.09 -5.85
N PHE A 96 -1.05 12.19 -5.10
CA PHE A 96 -0.63 12.12 -3.70
C PHE A 96 -1.68 11.48 -2.77
N ASP A 97 -2.96 11.47 -3.17
CA ASP A 97 -4.03 10.82 -2.42
C ASP A 97 -3.85 9.29 -2.39
N GLU A 98 -3.58 8.70 -3.55
CA GLU A 98 -3.28 7.27 -3.67
C GLU A 98 -1.95 6.93 -3.02
N PHE A 99 -0.91 7.74 -3.21
CA PHE A 99 0.37 7.55 -2.49
C PHE A 99 0.16 7.48 -0.96
N SER A 100 -0.69 8.35 -0.41
CA SER A 100 -1.04 8.33 1.02
C SER A 100 -1.75 7.04 1.44
N LYS A 101 -2.65 6.52 0.59
CA LYS A 101 -3.34 5.23 0.83
C LYS A 101 -2.36 4.07 0.87
N HIS A 102 -1.38 4.03 -0.03
CA HIS A 102 -0.32 3.03 0.02
C HIS A 102 0.51 3.14 1.32
N LEU A 103 0.98 4.33 1.70
CA LEU A 103 1.73 4.48 2.96
C LEU A 103 0.92 4.03 4.18
N LYS A 104 -0.37 4.40 4.23
CA LYS A 104 -1.28 3.95 5.28
C LYS A 104 -1.43 2.44 5.30
N GLY A 105 -1.57 1.80 4.13
CA GLY A 105 -1.64 0.36 4.01
C GLY A 105 -0.39 -0.35 4.53
N LEU A 106 0.80 0.15 4.18
CA LEU A 106 2.09 -0.39 4.67
C LEU A 106 2.20 -0.30 6.19
N VAL A 107 1.82 0.84 6.79
CA VAL A 107 1.84 1.01 8.25
C VAL A 107 0.82 0.10 8.93
N ASN A 108 -0.37 -0.03 8.35
CA ASN A 108 -1.45 -0.83 8.93
C ASN A 108 -1.12 -2.33 9.03
N LEU A 109 -0.20 -2.85 8.21
CA LEU A 109 0.29 -4.24 8.33
C LEU A 109 0.81 -4.56 9.73
N TYR A 110 1.32 -3.55 10.44
CA TYR A 110 1.95 -3.69 11.75
C TYR A 110 1.13 -3.07 12.88
N ASN A 111 -0.09 -2.60 12.59
CA ASN A 111 -1.04 -2.11 13.59
C ASN A 111 -1.75 -3.27 14.30
N LEU A 112 -0.94 -4.16 14.86
CA LEU A 112 -1.34 -5.40 15.53
C LEU A 112 -0.70 -5.40 16.92
N PRO A 113 -1.37 -5.99 17.93
CA PRO A 113 -0.78 -6.12 19.26
C PRO A 113 0.43 -7.06 19.23
N GLY A 114 1.42 -6.81 20.11
CA GLY A 114 2.58 -7.67 20.29
C GLY A 114 3.93 -7.01 19.98
N ASP A 115 5.00 -7.77 20.21
CA ASP A 115 6.38 -7.34 19.95
C ASP A 115 6.77 -7.46 18.46
N ASN A 116 7.93 -6.92 18.10
CA ASN A 116 8.40 -6.93 16.71
C ASN A 116 8.59 -8.35 16.17
N LYS A 117 8.97 -9.31 17.02
CA LYS A 117 9.11 -10.72 16.62
C LYS A 117 7.76 -11.33 16.22
N LEU A 118 6.69 -11.06 16.98
CA LEU A 118 5.35 -11.51 16.62
C LEU A 118 4.88 -10.83 15.34
N LYS A 119 5.08 -9.51 15.21
CA LYS A 119 4.72 -8.76 14.00
C LYS A 119 5.41 -9.28 12.74
N THR A 120 6.71 -9.63 12.81
CA THR A 120 7.43 -10.28 11.70
C THR A 120 6.79 -11.61 11.33
N LYS A 121 6.47 -12.46 12.32
CA LYS A 121 5.81 -13.75 12.05
C LYS A 121 4.43 -13.60 11.43
N MET A 122 3.64 -12.62 11.89
CA MET A 122 2.33 -12.31 11.31
C MET A 122 2.44 -11.84 9.87
N TYR A 123 3.43 -10.99 9.57
CA TYR A 123 3.70 -10.56 8.20
C TYR A 123 4.10 -11.72 7.28
N LEU A 124 4.98 -12.62 7.73
CA LEU A 124 5.35 -13.83 6.96
C LEU A 124 4.18 -14.78 6.74
N ALA A 125 3.30 -14.93 7.75
CA ALA A 125 2.08 -15.70 7.62
C ALA A 125 1.14 -15.08 6.57
N LEU A 126 0.97 -13.76 6.59
CA LEU A 126 0.19 -13.03 5.59
C LEU A 126 0.77 -13.21 4.18
N GLN A 127 2.09 -13.07 4.01
CA GLN A 127 2.75 -13.26 2.72
C GLN A 127 2.57 -14.68 2.19
N SER A 128 2.68 -15.68 3.07
CA SER A 128 2.46 -17.09 2.71
C SER A 128 1.01 -17.33 2.29
N LEU A 129 0.04 -16.77 3.02
CA LEU A 129 -1.38 -16.82 2.65
C LEU A 129 -1.64 -16.16 1.29
N GLU A 130 -1.09 -14.96 1.05
CA GLU A 130 -1.22 -14.25 -0.22
C GLU A 130 -0.63 -15.06 -1.38
N GLN A 131 0.53 -15.69 -1.18
CA GLN A 131 1.18 -16.55 -2.16
C GLN A 131 0.31 -17.77 -2.51
N ASP A 132 -0.27 -18.41 -1.50
CA ASP A 132 -1.08 -19.61 -1.69
C ASP A 132 -2.43 -19.29 -2.36
N LEU A 133 -3.07 -18.18 -1.97
CA LEU A 133 -4.27 -17.66 -2.67
C LEU A 133 -3.96 -17.36 -4.13
N PHE A 134 -2.84 -16.70 -4.42
CA PHE A 134 -2.43 -16.41 -5.79
C PHE A 134 -2.16 -17.68 -6.59
N LYS A 135 -1.48 -18.68 -6.03
CA LYS A 135 -1.27 -19.98 -6.68
C LYS A 135 -2.59 -20.65 -7.00
N MET A 136 -3.53 -20.70 -6.04
CA MET A 136 -4.85 -21.30 -6.25
C MET A 136 -5.63 -20.60 -7.37
N ALA A 137 -5.64 -19.26 -7.37
CA ALA A 137 -6.25 -18.48 -8.44
C ALA A 137 -5.64 -18.81 -9.82
N VAL A 138 -4.32 -18.78 -9.92
CA VAL A 138 -3.60 -19.04 -11.17
C VAL A 138 -3.80 -20.47 -11.67
N MET A 139 -3.81 -21.46 -10.78
CA MET A 139 -4.09 -22.86 -11.15
C MET A 139 -5.49 -22.98 -11.75
N TYR A 140 -6.51 -22.42 -11.07
CA TYR A 140 -7.88 -22.43 -11.58
C TYR A 140 -7.97 -21.76 -12.96
N TRP A 141 -7.38 -20.57 -13.12
CA TRP A 141 -7.42 -19.82 -14.39
C TRP A 141 -6.75 -20.57 -15.54
N LYS A 142 -5.62 -21.23 -15.28
CA LYS A 142 -4.88 -21.99 -16.28
C LYS A 142 -5.62 -23.24 -16.73
N VAL A 143 -6.24 -23.97 -15.78
CA VAL A 143 -6.97 -25.22 -16.08
C VAL A 143 -8.25 -24.95 -16.85
N THR A 144 -8.96 -23.87 -16.51
CA THR A 144 -10.29 -23.59 -17.06
C THR A 144 -10.28 -22.65 -18.26
N ASN A 145 -9.17 -21.96 -18.52
CA ASN A 145 -9.12 -20.80 -19.42
C ASN A 145 -10.23 -19.76 -19.10
N ALA A 146 -10.58 -19.63 -17.82
CA ALA A 146 -11.71 -18.84 -17.33
C ALA A 146 -11.63 -17.36 -17.71
N GLY A 147 -12.72 -16.84 -18.27
CA GLY A 147 -12.91 -15.41 -18.45
C GLY A 147 -13.12 -14.70 -17.11
N PRO A 148 -13.07 -13.36 -17.05
CA PRO A 148 -13.26 -12.61 -15.80
C PRO A 148 -14.54 -12.96 -15.03
N LEU A 149 -15.64 -13.23 -15.73
CA LEU A 149 -16.91 -13.63 -15.11
C LEU A 149 -16.82 -15.03 -14.47
N ASP A 150 -16.23 -16.00 -15.18
CA ASP A 150 -16.05 -17.36 -14.65
C ASP A 150 -15.16 -17.35 -13.40
N LYS A 151 -14.15 -16.47 -13.35
CA LYS A 151 -13.30 -16.27 -12.17
C LYS A 151 -14.10 -15.79 -10.95
N ILE A 152 -15.04 -14.88 -11.15
CA ILE A 152 -15.87 -14.33 -10.07
C ILE A 152 -16.93 -15.33 -9.61
N LEU A 153 -17.55 -16.05 -10.55
CA LEU A 153 -18.67 -16.96 -10.29
C LEU A 153 -18.23 -18.35 -9.80
N HIS A 154 -17.08 -18.83 -10.28
CA HIS A 154 -16.68 -20.24 -10.12
C HIS A 154 -15.23 -20.40 -9.65
N GLY A 155 -14.46 -19.31 -9.50
CA GLY A 155 -13.10 -19.36 -8.99
C GLY A 155 -13.06 -19.79 -7.52
N SER A 156 -12.15 -20.70 -7.18
CA SER A 156 -11.97 -21.20 -5.81
C SER A 156 -11.66 -20.09 -4.79
N VAL A 157 -11.04 -18.99 -5.25
CA VAL A 157 -10.76 -17.79 -4.45
C VAL A 157 -11.42 -16.53 -5.06
N GLY A 158 -12.41 -16.72 -5.93
CA GLY A 158 -13.03 -15.63 -6.69
C GLY A 158 -12.05 -14.91 -7.62
N TYR A 159 -12.34 -13.63 -7.89
CA TYR A 159 -11.43 -12.75 -8.61
C TYR A 159 -10.42 -12.11 -7.67
N LEU A 160 -9.19 -12.60 -7.75
CA LEU A 160 -8.06 -12.15 -6.96
C LEU A 160 -7.32 -11.01 -7.68
N THR A 161 -7.16 -9.88 -6.99
CA THR A 161 -6.22 -8.82 -7.34
C THR A 161 -5.02 -8.92 -6.40
N PRO A 162 -3.79 -9.13 -6.91
CA PRO A 162 -2.60 -9.27 -6.07
C PRO A 162 -2.31 -7.98 -5.29
N ARG A 163 -1.54 -8.11 -4.21
CA ARG A 163 -1.01 -6.96 -3.45
C ARG A 163 -0.27 -6.02 -4.39
N SER A 164 -0.40 -4.72 -4.16
CA SER A 164 0.28 -3.69 -4.94
C SER A 164 0.73 -2.55 -4.03
N GLY A 165 2.04 -2.41 -3.83
CA GLY A 165 2.63 -1.58 -2.78
C GLY A 165 1.93 -1.82 -1.42
N GLY A 166 1.43 -0.75 -0.78
CA GLY A 166 0.65 -0.86 0.45
C GLY A 166 -0.79 -1.36 0.34
N HIS A 167 -1.34 -1.59 -0.86
CA HIS A 167 -2.67 -2.18 -1.01
C HIS A 167 -2.60 -3.69 -0.83
N LEU A 168 -3.33 -4.21 0.16
CA LEU A 168 -3.47 -5.64 0.41
C LEU A 168 -4.06 -6.37 -0.80
N ILE A 169 -3.89 -7.70 -0.82
CA ILE A 169 -4.62 -8.57 -1.74
C ILE A 169 -6.14 -8.32 -1.62
N ASN A 170 -6.85 -8.40 -2.73
CA ASN A 170 -8.31 -8.21 -2.78
C ASN A 170 -8.97 -9.41 -3.46
N LEU A 171 -9.93 -10.03 -2.78
CA LEU A 171 -10.73 -11.13 -3.29
C LEU A 171 -12.16 -10.65 -3.53
N LYS A 172 -12.68 -10.87 -4.74
CA LYS A 172 -14.04 -10.50 -5.12
C LYS A 172 -14.83 -11.73 -5.53
N TYR A 173 -15.98 -11.91 -4.90
CA TYR A 173 -16.88 -13.04 -5.15
C TYR A 173 -18.24 -12.51 -5.61
N TYR A 174 -18.94 -13.34 -6.37
CA TYR A 174 -20.37 -13.17 -6.56
C TYR A 174 -21.12 -13.95 -5.48
N ALA A 175 -22.01 -13.27 -4.78
CA ALA A 175 -23.03 -13.89 -3.94
C ALA A 175 -24.37 -13.69 -4.63
N SER A 176 -25.10 -14.78 -4.89
CA SER A 176 -26.45 -14.66 -5.44
C SER A 176 -27.38 -14.08 -4.37
N PRO A 177 -28.50 -13.44 -4.76
CA PRO A 177 -29.48 -12.96 -3.79
C PRO A 177 -29.99 -14.05 -2.84
N SER A 178 -30.05 -15.30 -3.30
CA SER A 178 -30.42 -16.45 -2.48
C SER A 178 -29.35 -16.81 -1.44
N ASP A 179 -28.06 -16.69 -1.78
CA ASP A 179 -26.94 -16.92 -0.85
C ASP A 179 -26.87 -15.87 0.26
N MET A 180 -27.53 -14.72 0.05
CA MET A 180 -27.62 -13.62 1.00
C MET A 180 -28.86 -13.70 1.89
N LEU A 181 -29.56 -14.82 1.95
CA LEU A 181 -30.69 -15.02 2.86
C LEU A 181 -30.25 -15.81 4.10
N ASP A 182 -30.68 -15.36 5.28
CA ASP A 182 -30.48 -16.11 6.51
C ASP A 182 -31.36 -17.38 6.48
N ASP A 183 -30.72 -18.53 6.68
CA ASP A 183 -31.33 -19.86 6.52
C ASP A 183 -32.50 -20.12 7.48
N LYS A 184 -32.60 -19.37 8.58
CA LYS A 184 -33.66 -19.52 9.59
C LYS A 184 -34.80 -18.52 9.42
N THR A 185 -34.48 -17.31 8.96
CA THR A 185 -35.42 -16.17 8.94
C THR A 185 -35.82 -15.75 7.54
N THR A 186 -35.18 -16.32 6.50
CA THR A 186 -35.37 -15.95 5.09
C THR A 186 -35.21 -14.45 4.82
N SER A 187 -34.52 -13.75 5.72
CA SER A 187 -34.31 -12.31 5.68
C SER A 187 -32.94 -12.00 5.06
N PRO A 188 -32.77 -10.83 4.42
CA PRO A 188 -31.49 -10.46 3.81
C PRO A 188 -30.38 -10.30 4.86
N ILE A 189 -29.26 -10.99 4.66
CA ILE A 189 -28.03 -10.85 5.45
C ILE A 189 -27.41 -9.49 5.10
N VAL A 190 -27.36 -8.60 6.10
CA VAL A 190 -26.70 -7.30 5.95
C VAL A 190 -25.20 -7.48 6.19
N LEU A 191 -24.41 -7.45 5.11
CA LEU A 191 -22.95 -7.48 5.19
C LEU A 191 -22.43 -6.12 5.66
N HIS A 192 -22.12 -6.02 6.97
CA HIS A 192 -21.38 -4.89 7.52
C HIS A 192 -19.87 -5.17 7.50
N LYS A 193 -19.04 -4.11 7.56
CA LYS A 193 -17.57 -4.20 7.60
C LYS A 193 -17.01 -5.17 8.67
N ASN A 194 -17.78 -5.49 9.70
CA ASN A 194 -17.37 -6.37 10.79
C ASN A 194 -17.86 -7.83 10.64
N ASN A 195 -18.69 -8.12 9.63
CA ASN A 195 -19.38 -9.41 9.44
C ASN A 195 -19.26 -9.92 7.98
N VAL A 196 -18.18 -9.55 7.28
CA VAL A 196 -17.83 -10.25 6.03
C VAL A 196 -17.29 -11.63 6.43
N PRO A 197 -17.84 -12.74 5.91
CA PRO A 197 -17.36 -14.09 6.21
C PRO A 197 -15.90 -14.32 5.79
#